data_AF-A0A5B7ZZU1-F1
#
_entry.id   AF-A0A5B7ZZU1-F1
#
_cell.length_a   1.000
_cell.length_b   1.000
_cell.length_c   1.000
_cell.angle_alpha   90.00
_cell.angle_beta   90.00
_cell.angle_gamma   90.00
#
_symmetry.space_group_name_H-M   'P 1'
#
loop_
_entity.id
_entity.type
_entity.pdbx_description
1 polymer ?
#
loop_
_entity_poly.entity_id
_entity_poly.type
_entity_poly.pdbx_seq_one_letter_code
_entity_poly.pdbx_strand_id
1 'polypeptide(L)'
;MPKPPAPKPVLSIPLEVVTATLRRYEDNNLGQLLRERFGVGTANALVDRFCLGTCAYWPGATVFWLIDEQGRVRGGQVVQFDETGHTLKHQRPDGSICRHTGWVHTALSQAYQRRGEPLPSWLIEYKEYGEKSPCLFGLPQLTNAPAGQPVALVESAKTAIVTTVYMPEFIWLATMGISYLTPSRLEPLRKRRIVLYPDAGAYERWQTKALELRGLGFNVDVSDELEKIVTEDERQAGYDAADVLLGEWPGYPPDWDE
;
A
#
# COMPACT_ATOMS: atom_id res chain seq x y z
N MET A 1 20.74 -5.26 -36.55
CA MET A 1 20.36 -4.96 -35.15
C MET A 1 19.27 -5.94 -34.76
N PRO A 2 19.37 -6.65 -33.61
CA PRO A 2 18.27 -7.48 -33.14
C PRO A 2 17.05 -6.59 -32.89
N LYS A 3 15.89 -7.03 -33.37
CA LYS A 3 14.61 -6.34 -33.18
C LYS A 3 14.37 -6.20 -31.66
N PRO A 4 13.99 -5.03 -31.15
CA PRO A 4 13.66 -4.90 -29.73
C PRO A 4 12.60 -5.96 -29.37
N PRO A 5 12.72 -6.61 -28.20
CA PRO A 5 11.71 -7.56 -27.75
C PRO A 5 10.34 -6.90 -27.78
N ALA A 6 9.32 -7.61 -28.26
CA ALA A 6 7.96 -7.11 -28.27
C ALA A 6 7.55 -6.68 -26.85
N PRO A 7 6.83 -5.56 -26.69
CA PRO A 7 6.38 -5.13 -25.38
C PRO A 7 5.58 -6.25 -24.73
N LYS A 8 5.94 -6.61 -23.48
CA LYS A 8 5.22 -7.64 -22.73
C LYS A 8 3.75 -7.23 -22.60
N PRO A 9 2.80 -8.16 -22.78
CA PRO A 9 1.39 -7.85 -22.61
C PRO A 9 1.15 -7.32 -21.19
N VAL A 10 0.39 -6.23 -21.09
CA VAL A 10 0.00 -5.65 -19.81
C VAL A 10 -1.13 -6.48 -19.23
N LEU A 11 -0.81 -7.33 -18.25
CA LEU A 11 -1.80 -8.14 -17.56
C LEU A 11 -2.53 -7.32 -16.50
N SER A 12 -3.85 -7.54 -16.45
CA SER A 12 -4.74 -6.90 -15.50
C SER A 12 -5.63 -7.95 -14.83
N ILE A 13 -5.91 -7.75 -13.55
CA ILE A 13 -6.88 -8.52 -12.79
C ILE A 13 -8.28 -8.02 -13.17
N PRO A 14 -9.26 -8.91 -13.44
CA PRO A 14 -10.61 -8.49 -13.79
C PRO A 14 -11.30 -7.68 -12.68
N LEU A 15 -12.10 -6.69 -13.07
CA LEU A 15 -12.73 -5.76 -12.13
C LEU A 15 -13.71 -6.47 -11.19
N GLU A 16 -14.39 -7.52 -11.66
CA GLU A 16 -15.30 -8.32 -10.84
C GLU A 16 -14.61 -8.95 -9.62
N VAL A 17 -13.30 -9.25 -9.74
CA VAL A 17 -12.50 -9.76 -8.62
C VAL A 17 -12.32 -8.67 -7.57
N VAL A 18 -12.09 -7.42 -7.99
CA VAL A 18 -11.98 -6.28 -7.09
C VAL A 18 -13.33 -5.99 -6.44
N THR A 19 -14.39 -5.83 -7.23
CA THR A 19 -15.74 -5.53 -6.73
C THR A 19 -16.22 -6.56 -5.71
N ALA A 20 -15.90 -7.85 -5.90
CA ALA A 20 -16.25 -8.89 -4.94
C ALA A 20 -15.61 -8.72 -3.54
N THR A 21 -14.53 -7.94 -3.45
CA THR A 21 -13.84 -7.59 -2.19
C THR A 21 -14.31 -6.29 -1.56
N LEU A 22 -15.03 -5.42 -2.27
CA LEU A 22 -15.45 -4.10 -1.77
C LEU A 22 -16.70 -4.18 -0.88
N ARG A 23 -16.62 -4.99 0.17
CA ARG A 23 -17.71 -5.29 1.10
C ARG A 23 -17.18 -5.90 2.40
N ARG A 24 -18.07 -6.12 3.36
CA ARG A 24 -17.79 -6.80 4.63
C ARG A 24 -16.69 -6.13 5.44
N TYR A 25 -16.70 -4.81 5.52
CA TYR A 25 -15.69 -4.06 6.26
C TYR A 25 -15.83 -4.25 7.78
N GLU A 26 -16.96 -4.75 8.25
CA GLU A 26 -17.16 -5.28 9.61
C GLU A 26 -16.27 -6.49 9.93
N ASP A 27 -15.78 -7.21 8.91
CA ASP A 27 -14.84 -8.32 9.06
C ASP A 27 -13.42 -7.96 8.64
N ASN A 28 -13.12 -6.67 8.41
CA ASN A 28 -11.82 -6.19 7.93
C ASN A 28 -11.09 -5.47 9.06
N ASN A 29 -9.97 -6.01 9.54
CA ASN A 29 -9.29 -5.48 10.72
C ASN A 29 -8.78 -4.05 10.50
N LEU A 30 -8.24 -3.74 9.31
CA LEU A 30 -7.87 -2.36 9.01
C LEU A 30 -9.11 -1.46 8.88
N GLY A 31 -10.19 -1.95 8.25
CA GLY A 31 -11.45 -1.22 8.16
C GLY A 31 -12.02 -0.86 9.54
N GLN A 32 -11.99 -1.80 10.49
CA GLN A 32 -12.39 -1.59 11.88
C GLN A 32 -11.47 -0.59 12.58
N LEU A 33 -10.15 -0.73 12.45
CA LEU A 33 -9.18 0.21 13.00
C LEU A 33 -9.44 1.65 12.51
N LEU A 34 -9.66 1.83 11.20
CA LEU A 34 -9.96 3.15 10.64
C LEU A 34 -11.27 3.73 11.21
N ARG A 35 -12.30 2.90 11.39
CA ARG A 35 -13.57 3.34 11.99
C ARG A 35 -13.41 3.71 13.47
N GLU A 36 -12.67 2.92 14.23
CA GLU A 36 -12.40 3.19 15.64
C GLU A 36 -11.57 4.48 15.83
N ARG A 37 -10.64 4.76 14.92
CA ARG A 37 -9.73 5.91 15.04
C ARG A 37 -10.31 7.19 14.44
N PHE A 38 -11.00 7.09 13.30
CA PHE A 38 -11.41 8.26 12.51
C PHE A 38 -12.93 8.39 12.29
N GLY A 39 -13.73 7.53 12.93
CA GLY A 39 -15.19 7.51 12.78
C GLY A 39 -15.65 6.90 11.47
N VAL A 40 -16.97 6.77 11.31
CA VAL A 40 -17.56 6.03 10.19
C VAL A 40 -17.41 6.80 8.88
N GLY A 41 -17.66 8.12 8.91
CA GLY A 41 -17.57 8.97 7.73
C GLY A 41 -16.17 8.98 7.10
N THR A 42 -15.15 9.30 7.90
CA THR A 42 -13.75 9.35 7.43
C THR A 42 -13.25 7.97 7.00
N ALA A 43 -13.58 6.91 7.76
CA ALA A 43 -13.15 5.56 7.41
C ALA A 43 -13.72 5.11 6.06
N ASN A 44 -15.00 5.37 5.79
CA ASN A 44 -15.60 5.07 4.49
C ASN A 44 -14.95 5.88 3.37
N ALA A 45 -14.69 7.17 3.59
CA ALA A 45 -13.99 8.00 2.61
C ALA A 45 -12.58 7.48 2.30
N LEU A 46 -11.84 6.98 3.29
CA LEU A 46 -10.52 6.36 3.10
C LEU A 46 -10.61 5.02 2.37
N VAL A 47 -11.59 4.17 2.73
CA VAL A 47 -11.86 2.90 2.06
C VAL A 47 -12.11 3.11 0.57
N ASP A 48 -12.96 4.09 0.22
CA ASP A 48 -13.29 4.42 -1.16
C ASP A 48 -12.10 5.05 -1.89
N ARG A 49 -11.45 6.05 -1.26
CA ARG A 49 -10.30 6.78 -1.83
C ARG A 49 -9.14 5.85 -2.21
N PHE A 50 -8.88 4.83 -1.40
CA PHE A 50 -7.80 3.86 -1.63
C PHE A 50 -8.28 2.55 -2.24
N CYS A 51 -9.58 2.41 -2.53
CA CYS A 51 -10.19 1.19 -3.02
C CYS A 51 -9.78 -0.03 -2.16
N LEU A 52 -10.02 0.00 -0.85
CA LEU A 52 -9.63 -1.09 0.04
C LEU A 52 -10.55 -2.29 -0.13
N GLY A 53 -9.99 -3.49 -0.30
CA GLY A 53 -10.76 -4.73 -0.34
C GLY A 53 -10.73 -5.50 0.98
N THR A 54 -11.71 -6.38 1.18
CA THR A 54 -11.73 -7.39 2.24
C THR A 54 -11.43 -8.76 1.65
N CYS A 55 -10.57 -9.54 2.32
CA CYS A 55 -10.14 -10.86 1.87
C CYS A 55 -10.39 -11.91 2.96
N ALA A 56 -11.05 -13.01 2.59
CA ALA A 56 -11.26 -14.15 3.49
C ALA A 56 -10.09 -15.16 3.48
N TYR A 57 -9.00 -14.88 2.76
CA TYR A 57 -7.82 -15.77 2.72
C TYR A 57 -7.21 -15.96 4.12
N TRP A 58 -7.12 -14.87 4.86
CA TRP A 58 -6.97 -14.86 6.31
C TRP A 58 -8.15 -14.08 6.91
N PRO A 59 -8.76 -14.52 8.02
CA PRO A 59 -9.82 -13.76 8.68
C PRO A 59 -9.34 -12.34 9.04
N GLY A 60 -10.12 -11.31 8.73
CA GLY A 60 -9.69 -9.93 9.02
C GLY A 60 -8.82 -9.27 7.94
N ALA A 61 -8.41 -9.98 6.89
CA ALA A 61 -7.42 -9.46 5.96
C ALA A 61 -7.95 -8.39 5.00
N THR A 62 -7.08 -7.43 4.70
CA THR A 62 -7.30 -6.33 3.75
C THR A 62 -6.59 -6.62 2.43
N VAL A 63 -7.18 -6.17 1.32
CA VAL A 63 -6.53 -6.12 0.01
C VAL A 63 -6.17 -4.67 -0.33
N PHE A 64 -4.88 -4.44 -0.59
CA PHE A 64 -4.37 -3.19 -1.16
C PHE A 64 -4.23 -3.37 -2.67
N TRP A 65 -5.21 -2.87 -3.43
CA TRP A 65 -5.24 -2.96 -4.88
C TRP A 65 -4.23 -2.00 -5.51
N LEU A 66 -3.46 -2.49 -6.47
CA LEU A 66 -2.50 -1.72 -7.25
C LEU A 66 -3.14 -1.39 -8.59
N ILE A 67 -3.62 -0.15 -8.71
CA ILE A 67 -4.34 0.33 -9.88
C ILE A 67 -3.45 1.36 -10.57
N ASP A 68 -3.22 1.20 -11.87
CA ASP A 68 -2.38 2.13 -12.62
C ASP A 68 -3.12 3.41 -13.06
N GLU A 69 -2.41 4.33 -13.69
CA GLU A 69 -2.93 5.61 -14.13
C GLU A 69 -4.00 5.52 -15.22
N GLN A 70 -4.18 4.34 -15.85
CA GLN A 70 -5.28 4.06 -16.78
C GLN A 70 -6.46 3.36 -16.10
N GLY A 71 -6.44 3.21 -14.77
CA GLY A 71 -7.48 2.52 -14.02
C GLY A 71 -7.44 1.00 -14.15
N ARG A 72 -6.36 0.43 -14.67
CA ARG A 72 -6.22 -1.04 -14.78
C ARG A 72 -5.77 -1.60 -13.44
N VAL A 73 -6.38 -2.69 -12.99
CA VAL A 73 -5.98 -3.39 -11.76
C VAL A 73 -4.78 -4.27 -12.08
N ARG A 74 -3.59 -3.85 -11.67
CA ARG A 74 -2.33 -4.49 -12.06
C ARG A 74 -1.82 -5.50 -11.04
N GLY A 75 -2.33 -5.45 -9.81
CA GLY A 75 -1.98 -6.36 -8.75
C GLY A 75 -2.77 -6.09 -7.47
N GLY A 76 -2.48 -6.85 -6.43
CA GLY A 76 -3.07 -6.63 -5.12
C GLY A 76 -2.28 -7.36 -4.03
N GLN A 77 -1.96 -6.66 -2.96
CA GLN A 77 -1.33 -7.23 -1.79
C GLN A 77 -2.40 -7.56 -0.75
N VAL A 78 -2.32 -8.76 -0.15
CA VAL A 78 -3.21 -9.18 0.95
C VAL A 78 -2.43 -9.06 2.25
N VAL A 79 -2.98 -8.36 3.24
CA VAL A 79 -2.33 -8.18 4.54
C VAL A 79 -3.33 -8.46 5.65
N GLN A 80 -2.94 -9.27 6.63
CA GLN A 80 -3.70 -9.44 7.86
C GLN A 80 -3.08 -8.60 8.97
N PHE A 81 -3.90 -7.76 9.60
CA PHE A 81 -3.49 -6.95 10.75
C PHE A 81 -3.94 -7.62 12.06
N ASP A 82 -3.17 -7.44 13.12
CA ASP A 82 -3.59 -7.75 14.49
C ASP A 82 -4.46 -6.63 15.08
N GLU A 83 -4.91 -6.80 16.32
CA GLU A 83 -5.76 -5.85 17.06
C GLU A 83 -5.09 -4.49 17.28
N THR A 84 -3.75 -4.43 17.22
CA THR A 84 -2.98 -3.19 17.38
C THR A 84 -2.74 -2.48 16.04
N GLY A 85 -3.20 -3.04 14.92
CA GLY A 85 -2.98 -2.47 13.60
C GLY A 85 -1.59 -2.73 13.02
N HIS A 86 -0.80 -3.64 13.62
CA HIS A 86 0.43 -4.13 13.02
C HIS A 86 0.15 -5.34 12.13
N THR A 87 1.00 -5.58 11.13
CA THR A 87 0.88 -6.80 10.32
C THR A 87 1.13 -8.01 11.21
N LEU A 88 0.21 -8.98 11.20
CA LEU A 88 0.32 -10.18 12.00
C LEU A 88 1.60 -10.95 11.63
N LYS A 89 2.36 -11.36 12.65
CA LYS A 89 3.63 -12.10 12.52
C LYS A 89 3.51 -13.42 13.28
N HIS A 90 3.98 -14.51 12.68
CA HIS A 90 4.07 -15.80 13.35
C HIS A 90 5.50 -16.33 13.24
N GLN A 91 6.08 -16.71 14.38
CA GLN A 91 7.35 -17.40 14.42
C GLN A 91 7.17 -18.88 14.05
N ARG A 92 7.88 -19.33 13.02
CA ARG A 92 7.90 -20.73 12.60
C ARG A 92 8.73 -21.58 13.56
N PRO A 93 8.57 -22.92 13.54
CA PRO A 93 9.38 -23.82 14.37
C PRO A 93 10.89 -23.70 14.17
N ASP A 94 11.33 -23.22 13.00
CA ASP A 94 12.74 -22.96 12.67
C ASP A 94 13.26 -21.60 13.18
N GLY A 95 12.44 -20.86 13.92
CA GLY A 95 12.75 -19.55 14.46
C GLY A 95 12.54 -18.38 13.49
N SER A 96 12.23 -18.64 12.21
CA SER A 96 11.98 -17.58 11.22
C SER A 96 10.62 -16.90 11.43
N ILE A 97 10.54 -15.60 11.17
CA ILE A 97 9.30 -14.83 11.31
C ILE A 97 8.57 -14.78 9.96
N CYS A 98 7.34 -15.28 9.93
CA CYS A 98 6.44 -15.19 8.79
C CYS A 98 5.46 -14.03 9.00
N ARG A 99 5.55 -13.01 8.15
CA ARG A 99 4.56 -11.93 8.11
C ARG A 99 3.35 -12.40 7.30
N HIS A 100 2.15 -12.06 7.76
CA HIS A 100 0.90 -12.34 7.05
C HIS A 100 0.67 -11.30 5.95
N THR A 101 1.59 -11.34 4.98
CA THR A 101 1.56 -10.55 3.75
C THR A 101 1.63 -11.51 2.58
N GLY A 102 0.71 -11.35 1.64
CA GLY A 102 0.58 -12.20 0.45
C GLY A 102 0.15 -11.42 -0.77
N TRP A 103 -0.15 -12.13 -1.84
CA TRP A 103 -0.63 -11.54 -3.10
C TRP A 103 -1.96 -12.15 -3.48
N VAL A 104 -2.82 -11.33 -4.09
CA VAL A 104 -4.18 -11.73 -4.47
C VAL A 104 -4.18 -12.98 -5.37
N HIS A 105 -3.27 -13.07 -6.35
CA HIS A 105 -3.19 -14.24 -7.23
C HIS A 105 -2.87 -15.54 -6.47
N THR A 106 -2.05 -15.47 -5.43
CA THR A 106 -1.76 -16.61 -4.54
C THR A 106 -2.99 -16.98 -3.71
N ALA A 107 -3.63 -15.99 -3.10
CA ALA A 107 -4.84 -16.17 -2.29
C ALA A 107 -5.99 -16.79 -3.11
N LEU A 108 -6.24 -16.25 -4.31
CA LEU A 108 -7.25 -16.77 -5.23
C LEU A 108 -6.92 -18.18 -5.70
N SER A 109 -5.66 -18.45 -6.08
CA SER A 109 -5.27 -19.81 -6.50
C SER A 109 -5.59 -20.86 -5.44
N GLN A 110 -5.28 -20.55 -4.18
CA GLN A 110 -5.59 -21.45 -3.07
C GLN A 110 -7.10 -21.58 -2.85
N ALA A 111 -7.88 -20.51 -3.02
CA ALA A 111 -9.33 -20.57 -2.91
C ALA A 111 -9.94 -21.50 -3.97
N TYR A 112 -9.55 -21.37 -5.24
CA TYR A 112 -9.97 -22.27 -6.32
C TYR A 112 -9.57 -23.72 -6.03
N GLN A 113 -8.32 -23.95 -5.62
CA GLN A 113 -7.84 -25.28 -5.26
C GLN A 113 -8.66 -25.93 -4.13
N ARG A 114 -8.98 -25.17 -3.07
CA ARG A 114 -9.81 -25.66 -1.95
C ARG A 114 -11.23 -25.98 -2.38
N ARG A 115 -11.79 -25.27 -3.36
CA ARG A 115 -13.12 -25.54 -3.93
C ARG A 115 -13.11 -26.67 -4.97
N GLY A 116 -11.94 -27.18 -5.36
CA GLY A 116 -11.84 -28.17 -6.43
C GLY A 116 -12.18 -27.60 -7.81
N GLU A 117 -12.10 -26.29 -7.98
CA GLU A 117 -12.42 -25.59 -9.22
C GLU A 117 -11.16 -25.35 -10.06
N PRO A 118 -11.25 -25.42 -11.41
CA PRO A 118 -10.14 -25.05 -12.27
C PRO A 118 -9.83 -23.55 -12.16
N LEU A 119 -8.56 -23.19 -12.28
CA LEU A 119 -8.16 -21.78 -12.33
C LEU A 119 -8.68 -21.14 -13.64
N PRO A 120 -9.26 -19.92 -13.58
CA PRO A 120 -9.64 -19.20 -14.79
C PRO A 120 -8.38 -18.79 -15.58
N SER A 121 -8.51 -18.69 -16.91
CA SER A 121 -7.38 -18.45 -17.83
C SER A 121 -6.58 -17.20 -17.46
N TRP A 122 -7.25 -16.11 -17.09
CA TRP A 122 -6.57 -14.87 -16.67
C TRP A 122 -5.65 -15.08 -15.45
N LEU A 123 -6.05 -15.93 -14.50
CA LEU A 123 -5.28 -16.18 -13.29
C LEU A 123 -4.09 -17.10 -13.56
N ILE A 124 -4.23 -18.05 -14.50
CA ILE A 124 -3.11 -18.88 -14.97
C ILE A 124 -2.06 -17.97 -15.62
N GLU A 125 -2.47 -17.14 -16.57
CA GLU A 125 -1.57 -16.22 -17.27
C GLU A 125 -0.92 -15.21 -16.31
N TYR A 126 -1.70 -14.62 -15.40
CA TYR A 126 -1.18 -13.67 -14.41
C TYR A 126 -0.16 -14.31 -13.46
N LYS A 127 -0.31 -15.57 -13.07
CA LYS A 127 0.69 -16.24 -12.22
C LYS A 127 2.02 -16.46 -12.93
N GLU A 128 1.97 -16.68 -14.24
CA GLU A 128 3.16 -16.99 -15.04
C GLU A 128 3.92 -15.72 -15.44
N TYR A 129 3.20 -14.66 -15.79
CA TYR A 129 3.79 -13.47 -16.40
C TYR A 129 3.52 -12.16 -15.63
N GLY A 130 2.62 -12.18 -14.64
CA GLY A 130 2.20 -11.01 -13.88
C GLY A 130 3.26 -10.52 -12.90
N GLU A 131 3.34 -9.20 -12.80
CA GLU A 131 4.20 -8.53 -11.82
C GLU A 131 3.46 -8.32 -10.50
N LYS A 132 4.13 -8.56 -9.38
CA LYS A 132 3.55 -8.41 -8.04
C LYS A 132 3.19 -6.94 -7.72
N SER A 133 4.14 -6.03 -7.93
CA SER A 133 4.02 -4.60 -7.58
C SER A 133 4.41 -3.67 -8.74
N PRO A 134 3.66 -3.67 -9.85
CA PRO A 134 4.05 -2.93 -11.06
C PRO A 134 3.82 -1.42 -10.98
N CYS A 135 2.99 -0.94 -10.06
CA CYS A 135 2.70 0.48 -9.84
C CYS A 135 2.58 0.79 -8.34
N LEU A 136 2.54 2.09 -8.00
CA LEU A 136 2.37 2.56 -6.62
C LEU A 136 0.94 2.28 -6.13
N PHE A 137 0.81 2.01 -4.83
CA PHE A 137 -0.49 1.96 -4.20
C PHE A 137 -1.07 3.37 -4.04
N GLY A 138 -2.37 3.53 -4.30
CA GLY A 138 -3.07 4.82 -4.24
C GLY A 138 -2.91 5.70 -5.49
N LEU A 139 -2.24 5.22 -6.55
CA LEU A 139 -1.95 6.01 -7.75
C LEU A 139 -3.16 6.67 -8.43
N PRO A 140 -4.39 6.09 -8.44
CA PRO A 140 -5.57 6.74 -9.02
C PRO A 140 -5.92 8.11 -8.41
N GLN A 141 -5.44 8.42 -7.20
CA GLN A 141 -5.62 9.73 -6.58
C GLN A 141 -5.10 10.88 -7.47
N LEU A 142 -4.08 10.63 -8.28
CA LEU A 142 -3.48 11.65 -9.15
C LEU A 142 -4.44 12.18 -10.22
N THR A 143 -5.45 11.40 -10.61
CA THR A 143 -6.42 11.76 -11.66
C THR A 143 -7.22 13.01 -11.28
N ASN A 144 -7.58 13.13 -10.01
CA ASN A 144 -8.42 14.22 -9.52
C ASN A 144 -7.64 15.24 -8.67
N ALA A 145 -6.40 14.93 -8.30
CA ALA A 145 -5.62 15.80 -7.42
C ALA A 145 -4.98 16.99 -8.17
N PRO A 146 -4.98 18.20 -7.59
CA PRO A 146 -4.35 19.38 -8.18
C PRO A 146 -2.92 19.11 -8.63
N ALA A 147 -2.52 19.59 -9.82
CA ALA A 147 -1.21 19.29 -10.40
C ALA A 147 -0.03 19.78 -9.52
N GLY A 148 -0.22 20.86 -8.77
CA GLY A 148 0.79 21.42 -7.86
C GLY A 148 0.83 20.77 -6.48
N GLN A 149 -0.13 19.91 -6.13
CA GLN A 149 -0.13 19.23 -4.84
C GLN A 149 1.03 18.23 -4.76
N PRO A 150 1.88 18.31 -3.70
CA PRO A 150 3.04 17.42 -3.55
C PRO A 150 2.60 15.98 -3.27
N VAL A 151 3.45 15.04 -3.65
CA VAL A 151 3.25 13.60 -3.41
C VAL A 151 4.16 13.15 -2.30
N ALA A 152 3.60 12.47 -1.30
CA ALA A 152 4.34 11.82 -0.24
C ALA A 152 4.42 10.30 -0.48
N LEU A 153 5.61 9.71 -0.40
CA LEU A 153 5.83 8.28 -0.58
C LEU A 153 6.30 7.63 0.72
N VAL A 154 5.60 6.58 1.13
CA VAL A 154 5.92 5.73 2.30
C VAL A 154 6.16 4.28 1.88
N GLU A 155 6.67 3.45 2.78
CA GLU A 155 6.85 2.02 2.50
C GLU A 155 5.51 1.27 2.42
N SER A 156 4.65 1.44 3.42
CA SER A 156 3.44 0.63 3.60
C SER A 156 2.15 1.35 3.19
N ALA A 157 1.17 0.57 2.71
CA ALA A 157 -0.15 1.07 2.36
C ALA A 157 -0.92 1.62 3.57
N LYS A 158 -0.81 0.97 4.74
CA LYS A 158 -1.42 1.42 6.00
C LYS A 158 -0.97 2.85 6.32
N THR A 159 0.34 3.09 6.24
CA THR A 159 0.94 4.40 6.53
C THR A 159 0.36 5.47 5.63
N ALA A 160 0.28 5.23 4.30
CA ALA A 160 -0.27 6.20 3.36
C ALA A 160 -1.74 6.56 3.65
N ILE A 161 -2.53 5.58 4.10
CA ILE A 161 -3.94 5.77 4.45
C ILE A 161 -4.06 6.62 5.71
N VAL A 162 -3.33 6.27 6.77
CA VAL A 162 -3.36 6.99 8.05
C VAL A 162 -2.89 8.43 7.87
N THR A 163 -1.74 8.63 7.23
CA THR A 163 -1.17 9.97 7.05
C THR A 163 -2.03 10.89 6.18
N THR A 164 -2.90 10.34 5.32
CA THR A 164 -3.87 11.13 4.53
C THR A 164 -4.79 11.98 5.41
N VAL A 165 -5.11 11.51 6.63
CA VAL A 165 -5.98 12.24 7.58
C VAL A 165 -5.22 13.40 8.23
N TYR A 166 -3.97 13.17 8.61
CA TYR A 166 -3.19 14.14 9.39
C TYR A 166 -2.47 15.18 8.53
N MET A 167 -2.12 14.81 7.29
CA MET A 167 -1.37 15.66 6.36
C MET A 167 -2.08 15.70 4.99
N PRO A 168 -3.30 16.28 4.91
CA PRO A 168 -4.12 16.30 3.70
C PRO A 168 -3.55 17.17 2.57
N GLU A 169 -2.54 18.00 2.86
CA GLU A 169 -1.81 18.79 1.88
C GLU A 169 -0.98 17.93 0.91
N PHE A 170 -0.68 16.68 1.28
CA PHE A 170 0.00 15.72 0.41
C PHE A 170 -0.96 14.72 -0.25
N ILE A 171 -0.56 14.25 -1.42
CA ILE A 171 -1.11 13.02 -2.02
C ILE A 171 -0.25 11.85 -1.51
N TRP A 172 -0.80 11.04 -0.63
CA TRP A 172 -0.08 9.90 -0.05
C TRP A 172 -0.19 8.65 -0.92
N LEU A 173 0.95 8.09 -1.29
CA LEU A 173 1.07 6.84 -2.03
C LEU A 173 2.04 5.90 -1.30
N ALA A 174 1.94 4.60 -1.53
CA ALA A 174 2.88 3.64 -0.97
C ALA A 174 3.69 2.90 -2.05
N THR A 175 4.97 2.69 -1.76
CA THR A 175 5.87 1.93 -2.61
C THR A 175 5.64 0.43 -2.50
N MET A 176 5.03 -0.06 -1.41
CA MET A 176 4.82 -1.48 -1.10
C MET A 176 6.13 -2.24 -0.82
N GLY A 177 7.15 -1.52 -0.36
CA GLY A 177 8.49 -2.03 -0.07
C GLY A 177 9.56 -1.21 -0.79
N ILE A 178 10.64 -0.87 -0.07
CA ILE A 178 11.72 -0.04 -0.61
C ILE A 178 12.39 -0.61 -1.87
N SER A 179 12.42 -1.93 -2.05
CA SER A 179 12.95 -2.56 -3.28
C SER A 179 12.14 -2.19 -4.53
N TYR A 180 10.91 -1.71 -4.34
CA TYR A 180 10.06 -1.24 -5.42
C TYR A 180 10.14 0.29 -5.62
N LEU A 181 10.93 1.05 -4.85
CA LEU A 181 11.21 2.45 -5.15
C LEU A 181 12.11 2.57 -6.39
N THR A 182 11.51 2.47 -7.58
CA THR A 182 12.21 2.43 -8.87
C THR A 182 11.78 3.57 -9.78
N PRO A 183 12.65 4.04 -10.68
CA PRO A 183 12.32 5.10 -11.64
C PRO A 183 11.08 4.78 -12.48
N SER A 184 10.94 3.54 -12.95
CA SER A 184 9.80 3.11 -13.78
C SER A 184 8.46 3.27 -13.07
N ARG A 185 8.38 2.99 -11.77
CA ARG A 185 7.14 3.13 -10.97
C ARG A 185 6.84 4.58 -10.61
N LEU A 186 7.85 5.44 -10.64
CA LEU A 186 7.74 6.86 -10.32
C LEU A 186 7.45 7.73 -11.56
N GLU A 187 7.50 7.17 -12.77
CA GLU A 187 7.26 7.92 -14.01
C GLU A 187 5.91 8.68 -14.04
N PRO A 188 4.79 8.14 -13.51
CA PRO A 188 3.55 8.93 -13.37
C PRO A 188 3.69 10.20 -12.52
N LEU A 189 4.72 10.28 -11.67
CA LEU A 189 5.01 11.40 -10.77
C LEU A 189 6.01 12.40 -11.35
N ARG A 190 6.48 12.22 -12.60
CA ARG A 190 7.60 12.98 -13.20
C ARG A 190 7.52 14.50 -13.03
N LYS A 191 6.31 15.06 -13.05
CA LYS A 191 6.05 16.50 -12.99
C LYS A 191 5.64 17.01 -11.60
N ARG A 192 5.71 16.16 -10.57
CA ARG A 192 5.31 16.50 -9.20
C ARG A 192 6.54 16.58 -8.30
N ARG A 193 6.45 17.41 -7.25
CA ARG A 193 7.37 17.34 -6.12
C ARG A 193 7.05 16.08 -5.32
N ILE A 194 8.06 15.25 -5.10
CA ILE A 194 7.96 14.01 -4.34
C ILE A 194 8.71 14.20 -3.03
N VAL A 195 8.09 13.86 -1.90
CA VAL A 195 8.76 13.79 -0.60
C VAL A 195 8.69 12.36 -0.11
N LEU A 196 9.85 11.78 0.16
CA LEU A 196 9.96 10.44 0.71
C LEU A 196 9.88 10.49 2.23
N TYR A 197 9.04 9.65 2.82
CA TYR A 197 8.87 9.48 4.26
C TYR A 197 9.27 8.05 4.64
N PRO A 198 10.57 7.82 4.87
CA PRO A 198 11.10 6.51 5.24
C PRO A 198 10.65 6.09 6.65
N ASP A 199 10.53 4.77 6.88
CA ASP A 199 10.40 4.18 8.21
C ASP A 199 11.67 4.49 9.06
N ALA A 200 11.55 4.39 10.38
CA ALA A 200 12.65 4.64 11.30
C ALA A 200 13.85 3.71 11.01
N GLY A 201 15.06 4.29 10.97
CA GLY A 201 16.29 3.60 10.60
C GLY A 201 16.50 3.42 9.10
N ALA A 202 15.55 3.82 8.24
CA ALA A 202 15.65 3.66 6.78
C ALA A 202 16.08 4.94 6.04
N TYR A 203 16.28 6.07 6.74
CA TYR A 203 16.56 7.38 6.13
C TYR A 203 17.73 7.35 5.14
N GLU A 204 18.91 6.88 5.54
CA GLU A 204 20.10 6.87 4.70
C GLU A 204 19.92 6.04 3.42
N ARG A 205 19.18 4.93 3.53
CA ARG A 205 18.89 4.06 2.39
C ARG A 205 17.96 4.73 1.39
N TRP A 206 16.95 5.44 1.88
CA TRP A 206 16.03 6.22 1.03
C TRP A 206 16.71 7.47 0.47
N GLN A 207 17.60 8.12 1.21
CA GLN A 207 18.41 9.23 0.74
C GLN A 207 19.31 8.83 -0.44
N THR A 208 19.94 7.65 -0.36
CA THR A 208 20.71 7.09 -1.47
C THR A 208 19.84 6.91 -2.72
N LYS A 209 18.63 6.36 -2.56
CA LYS A 209 17.66 6.22 -3.67
C LYS A 209 17.18 7.55 -4.21
N ALA A 210 16.97 8.55 -3.37
CA ALA A 210 16.58 9.89 -3.80
C ALA A 210 17.67 10.54 -4.66
N LEU A 211 18.95 10.36 -4.32
CA LEU A 211 20.07 10.86 -5.14
C LEU A 211 20.09 10.20 -6.52
N GLU A 212 19.89 8.88 -6.61
CA GLU A 212 19.74 8.17 -7.89
C GLU A 212 18.58 8.75 -8.73
N LEU A 213 17.42 8.95 -8.11
CA LEU A 213 16.22 9.48 -8.77
C LEU A 213 16.40 10.93 -9.23
N ARG A 214 17.03 11.79 -8.42
CA ARG A 214 17.37 13.16 -8.81
C ARG A 214 18.30 13.17 -10.03
N GLY A 215 19.29 12.26 -10.08
CA GLY A 215 20.16 12.09 -11.24
C GLY A 215 19.42 11.70 -12.52
N LEU A 216 18.23 11.11 -12.39
CA LEU A 216 17.34 10.77 -13.50
C LEU A 216 16.30 11.87 -13.82
N GLY A 217 16.37 13.01 -13.13
CA GLY A 217 15.53 14.18 -13.36
C GLY A 217 14.21 14.18 -12.60
N PHE A 218 14.06 13.39 -11.53
CA PHE A 218 12.92 13.49 -10.62
C PHE A 218 13.14 14.59 -9.57
N ASN A 219 12.06 15.29 -9.19
CA ASN A 219 12.07 16.25 -8.08
C ASN A 219 11.72 15.53 -6.78
N VAL A 220 12.74 15.06 -6.05
CA VAL A 220 12.58 14.20 -4.87
C VAL A 220 13.29 14.82 -3.67
N ASP A 221 12.61 14.89 -2.52
CA ASP A 221 13.16 15.18 -1.20
C ASP A 221 13.00 13.96 -0.28
N VAL A 222 13.76 13.90 0.81
CA VAL A 222 13.61 12.87 1.85
C VAL A 222 13.41 13.57 3.18
N SER A 223 12.35 13.21 3.90
CA SER A 223 12.10 13.69 5.25
C SER A 223 12.94 12.89 6.24
N ASP A 224 13.63 13.61 7.13
CA ASP A 224 14.34 13.07 8.29
C ASP A 224 13.54 13.29 9.60
N GLU A 225 12.29 13.75 9.50
CA GLU A 225 11.45 14.09 10.66
C GLU A 225 11.22 12.88 11.56
N LEU A 226 10.93 11.71 10.97
CA LEU A 226 10.69 10.49 11.74
C LEU A 226 11.93 10.10 12.56
N GLU A 227 13.14 10.20 11.99
CA GLU A 227 14.39 9.87 12.69
C GLU A 227 14.67 10.79 13.90
N LYS A 228 14.13 12.01 13.87
CA LYS A 228 14.32 13.02 14.93
C LYS A 228 13.36 12.84 16.10
N ILE A 229 12.19 12.24 15.87
CA ILE A 229 11.13 12.14 16.88
C ILE A 229 11.08 10.77 17.56
N VAL A 230 11.46 9.70 16.85
CA VAL A 230 11.44 8.35 17.42
C VAL A 230 12.60 8.13 18.39
N THR A 231 12.31 7.43 19.49
CA THR A 231 13.29 6.90 20.42
C THR A 231 14.10 5.75 19.80
N GLU A 232 15.19 5.35 20.44
CA GLU A 232 16.00 4.21 19.96
C GLU A 232 15.21 2.89 20.02
N ASP A 233 14.33 2.70 21.00
CA ASP A 233 13.49 1.51 21.11
C ASP A 233 12.45 1.46 19.97
N GLU A 234 11.83 2.58 19.65
CA GLU A 234 10.89 2.71 18.52
C GLU A 234 11.60 2.52 17.18
N ARG A 235 12.83 3.03 17.05
CA ARG A 235 13.68 2.78 15.87
C ARG A 235 13.98 1.30 15.71
N GLN A 236 14.35 0.60 16.79
CA GLN A 236 14.60 -0.85 16.75
C GLN A 236 13.32 -1.66 16.49
N ALA A 237 12.16 -1.16 16.93
CA ALA A 237 10.86 -1.73 16.61
C ALA A 237 10.45 -1.50 15.14
N GLY A 238 11.11 -0.58 14.44
CA GLY A 238 10.84 -0.24 13.05
C GLY A 238 9.59 0.60 12.87
N TYR A 239 9.39 1.60 13.76
CA TYR A 239 8.26 2.51 13.70
C TYR A 239 8.17 3.22 12.35
N ASP A 240 6.94 3.38 11.86
CA ASP A 240 6.63 4.25 10.73
C ASP A 240 5.86 5.51 11.19
N ALA A 241 5.57 6.42 10.26
CA ALA A 241 4.80 7.63 10.56
C ALA A 241 3.38 7.32 11.10
N ALA A 242 2.78 6.20 10.70
CA ALA A 242 1.46 5.80 11.18
C ALA A 242 1.52 5.41 12.65
N ASP A 243 2.55 4.70 13.07
CA ASP A 243 2.71 4.24 14.44
C ASP A 243 2.81 5.45 15.41
N VAL A 244 3.57 6.49 15.03
CA VAL A 244 3.63 7.76 15.79
C VAL A 244 2.26 8.46 15.83
N LEU A 245 1.63 8.67 14.67
CA LEU A 245 0.35 9.39 14.59
C LEU A 245 -0.80 8.68 15.32
N LEU A 246 -0.80 7.35 15.32
CA LEU A 246 -1.79 6.54 16.03
C LEU A 246 -1.50 6.47 17.53
N GLY A 247 -0.23 6.58 17.96
CA GLY A 247 0.18 6.61 19.36
C GLY A 247 -0.16 7.93 20.06
N GLU A 248 -0.08 9.05 19.35
CA GLU A 248 -0.40 10.38 19.87
C GLU A 248 -1.89 10.75 19.79
N TRP A 249 -2.75 9.84 19.30
CA TRP A 249 -4.15 10.15 19.02
C TRP A 249 -4.97 10.39 20.30
N PRO A 250 -5.55 11.61 20.50
CA PRO A 250 -6.31 11.94 21.70
C PRO A 250 -7.73 11.34 21.74
N GLY A 251 -8.13 10.61 20.70
CA GLY A 251 -9.47 10.03 20.55
C GLY A 251 -10.33 10.78 19.51
N TYR A 252 -11.34 10.08 18.99
CA TYR A 252 -12.26 10.60 17.98
C TYR A 252 -13.32 11.53 18.62
N PRO A 253 -13.42 12.81 18.19
CA PRO A 253 -14.49 13.70 18.61
C PRO A 253 -15.87 13.20 18.11
N PRO A 254 -16.88 13.06 18.97
CA PRO A 254 -18.21 12.56 18.56
C PRO A 254 -18.93 13.44 17.52
N ASP A 255 -18.52 14.69 17.34
CA ASP A 255 -19.12 15.71 16.47
C ASP A 255 -18.72 15.58 14.99
N TRP A 256 -17.92 14.58 14.62
CA TRP A 256 -17.53 14.29 13.23
C TRP A 256 -18.43 13.24 12.55
N ASP A 257 -19.34 12.60 13.29
CA ASP A 257 -20.35 11.67 12.77
C ASP A 257 -21.75 12.34 12.64
N GLU A 258 -21.86 13.67 12.82
CA GLU A 258 -23.08 14.46 12.58
C GLU A 258 -23.29 14.88 11.11
#